data_AF-A0A3M2CM40-F1
#
_entry.id   AF-A0A3M2CM40-F1
#
_cell.length_a   1.000
_cell.length_b   1.000
_cell.length_c   1.000
_cell.angle_alpha   90.00
_cell.angle_beta   90.00
_cell.angle_gamma   90.00
#
_symmetry.space_group_name_H-M   'P 1'
#
loop_
_entity.id
_entity.type
_entity.pdbx_description
1 polymer ?
#
loop_
_entity_poly.entity_id
_entity_poly.type
_entity_poly.pdbx_seq_one_letter_code
_entity_poly.pdbx_strand_id
1 'polypeptide(L)'
;MADRTHTPERDRLITLDALRGFALLGILVPNIYTFSWPVASMFDHTTMGDSAWNAFALTVMQTVFLGKFMFLFAMLFGAGVV
;
A
#
# COMPACT_ATOMS: atom_id res chain seq x y z
N MET A 1 -19.54 39.03 -9.88
CA MET A 1 -18.66 38.12 -10.65
C MET A 1 -17.66 37.58 -9.64
N ALA A 2 -17.91 36.39 -9.10
CA ALA A 2 -17.11 35.84 -8.02
C ALA A 2 -15.71 35.49 -8.55
N ASP A 3 -14.70 36.17 -8.01
CA ASP A 3 -13.29 35.86 -8.22
C ASP A 3 -13.04 34.44 -7.72
N ARG A 4 -12.81 33.51 -8.65
CA ARG A 4 -12.31 32.19 -8.30
C ARG A 4 -10.87 32.40 -7.91
N THR A 5 -10.61 32.59 -6.62
CA THR A 5 -9.27 32.45 -6.06
C THR A 5 -8.82 31.02 -6.32
N HIS A 6 -8.26 30.79 -7.50
CA HIS A 6 -7.35 29.68 -7.74
C HIS A 6 -6.22 29.92 -6.74
N THR A 7 -6.21 29.12 -5.67
CA THR A 7 -5.07 29.01 -4.77
C THR A 7 -3.83 28.97 -5.65
N PRO A 8 -2.82 29.82 -5.41
CA PRO A 8 -1.67 29.85 -6.29
C PRO A 8 -1.11 28.42 -6.33
N GLU A 9 -0.86 27.88 -7.52
CA GLU A 9 -0.19 26.59 -7.77
C GLU A 9 1.26 26.55 -7.24
N ARG A 10 1.56 27.35 -6.21
CA ARG A 10 2.88 27.61 -5.68
C ARG A 10 3.29 26.39 -4.87
N ASP A 11 4.10 25.58 -5.53
CA ASP A 11 4.78 24.36 -5.09
C ASP A 11 3.91 23.12 -4.89
N ARG A 12 3.13 22.76 -5.93
CA ARG A 12 2.67 21.37 -6.04
C ARG A 12 3.87 20.45 -6.29
N LEU A 13 4.28 19.71 -5.27
CA LEU A 13 5.41 18.79 -5.34
C LEU A 13 5.03 17.54 -6.14
N ILE A 14 5.35 17.53 -7.44
CA ILE A 14 5.11 16.38 -8.34
C ILE A 14 5.70 15.08 -7.78
N THR A 15 6.87 15.15 -7.13
CA THR A 15 7.51 14.00 -6.48
C THR A 15 6.66 13.42 -5.35
N LEU A 16 5.96 14.26 -4.58
CA LEU A 16 5.08 13.80 -3.49
C LEU A 16 3.85 13.10 -4.06
N ASP A 17 3.28 13.63 -5.14
CA ASP A 17 2.14 13.01 -5.81
C ASP A 17 2.53 11.68 -6.48
N ALA A 18 3.72 11.57 -7.05
CA ALA A 18 4.26 10.32 -7.57
C ALA A 18 4.47 9.28 -6.44
N LEU A 19 4.99 9.71 -5.29
CA LEU A 19 5.22 8.83 -4.15
C LEU A 19 3.90 8.31 -3.55
N ARG A 20 2.83 9.11 -3.59
CA ARG A 20 1.46 8.66 -3.23
C ARG A 20 0.98 7.54 -4.14
N GLY A 21 1.12 7.70 -5.45
CA GLY A 21 0.80 6.66 -6.42
C GLY A 21 1.61 5.39 -6.19
N PHE A 22 2.91 5.53 -5.92
CA PHE A 22 3.80 4.42 -5.61
C PHE A 22 3.41 3.68 -4.32
N ALA A 23 3.05 4.41 -3.26
CA ALA A 23 2.56 3.83 -2.02
C ALA A 23 1.28 3.00 -2.24
N LEU A 24 0.39 3.49 -3.11
CA LEU A 24 -0.86 2.81 -3.49
C LEU A 24 -0.62 1.47 -4.18
N LEU A 25 0.38 1.40 -5.07
CA LEU A 25 0.79 0.14 -5.72
C LEU A 25 1.25 -0.92 -4.71
N GLY A 26 1.87 -0.49 -3.60
CA GLY A 26 2.28 -1.40 -2.54
C GLY A 26 1.11 -2.00 -1.75
N ILE A 27 0.02 -1.26 -1.57
CA ILE A 27 -1.19 -1.76 -0.88
C ILE A 27 -1.99 -2.70 -1.79
N LEU A 28 -1.86 -2.56 -3.11
CA LEU A 28 -2.54 -3.43 -4.05
C LEU A 28 -2.14 -4.90 -3.88
N VAL A 29 -0.86 -5.18 -3.64
CA VAL A 29 -0.31 -6.55 -3.51
C VAL A 29 -0.96 -7.36 -2.38
N PRO A 30 -1.02 -6.89 -1.12
CA PRO A 30 -1.68 -7.63 -0.05
C PRO A 30 -3.19 -7.77 -0.28
N ASN A 31 -3.83 -6.83 -0.97
CA ASN A 31 -5.25 -6.98 -1.35
C ASN A 31 -5.45 -8.11 -2.37
N ILE A 32 -4.63 -8.17 -3.41
CA ILE A 32 -4.67 -9.26 -4.40
C ILE A 32 -4.44 -10.60 -3.71
N TYR A 33 -3.42 -10.69 -2.84
CA TYR A 33 -3.14 -11.90 -2.09
C TYR A 33 -4.35 -12.33 -1.24
N THR A 34 -4.95 -11.39 -0.50
CA THR A 34 -6.11 -11.67 0.35
C THR A 34 -7.32 -12.14 -0.45
N PHE A 35 -7.57 -11.55 -1.63
CA PHE A 35 -8.70 -11.94 -2.50
C PHE A 35 -8.45 -13.20 -3.32
N SER A 36 -7.19 -13.57 -3.55
CA SER A 36 -6.84 -14.79 -4.28
C SER A 36 -7.02 -16.05 -3.44
N TRP A 37 -7.23 -15.92 -2.12
CA TRP A 37 -7.20 -17.04 -1.19
C TRP A 37 -8.58 -17.32 -0.57
N PRO A 38 -8.91 -18.59 -0.30
CA PRO A 38 -10.15 -18.94 0.40
C PRO A 38 -10.13 -18.39 1.83
N VAL A 39 -11.28 -17.94 2.34
CA VAL A 39 -11.39 -17.42 3.72
C VAL A 39 -10.88 -18.42 4.77
N ALA A 40 -10.96 -19.73 4.50
CA ALA A 40 -10.45 -20.78 5.39
C ALA A 40 -8.93 -20.67 5.66
N SER A 41 -8.14 -20.17 4.70
CA SER A 41 -6.69 -20.03 4.87
C SER A 41 -6.30 -18.86 5.78
N MET A 42 -7.25 -17.97 6.11
CA MET A 42 -7.03 -16.89 7.06
C MET A 42 -6.90 -17.41 8.50
N PHE A 43 -7.49 -18.58 8.78
CA PHE A 43 -7.48 -19.20 10.10
C PHE A 43 -6.50 -20.38 10.19
N ASP A 44 -6.15 -20.97 9.05
CA ASP A 44 -5.22 -22.09 8.98
C ASP A 44 -4.17 -21.89 7.88
N HIS A 45 -2.96 -21.57 8.31
CA HIS A 45 -1.83 -21.26 7.44
C HIS A 45 -1.22 -22.53 6.81
N THR A 46 -1.63 -23.73 7.24
CA THR A 46 -1.14 -24.99 6.65
C THR A 46 -1.73 -25.25 5.26
N THR A 47 -2.85 -24.59 4.95
CA THR A 47 -3.47 -24.62 3.61
C THR A 47 -2.60 -23.97 2.53
N MET A 48 -1.53 -23.26 2.93
CA MET A 48 -0.69 -22.51 2.01
C MET A 48 0.30 -23.35 1.19
N GLY A 49 0.44 -24.63 1.52
CA GLY A 49 1.44 -25.50 0.90
C GLY A 49 2.85 -25.21 1.43
N ASP A 50 3.58 -26.28 1.73
CA ASP A 50 4.90 -26.22 2.35
C ASP A 50 6.02 -26.12 1.30
N SER A 51 6.03 -25.01 0.57
CA SER A 51 7.07 -24.69 -0.42
C SER A 51 7.96 -23.57 0.10
N ALA A 52 9.29 -23.73 -0.03
CA ALA A 52 10.26 -22.69 0.30
C ALA A 52 9.98 -21.37 -0.45
N TRP A 53 9.45 -21.46 -1.68
CA TRP A 53 9.04 -20.29 -2.46
C TRP A 53 7.82 -19.57 -1.87
N ASN A 54 6.88 -20.32 -1.31
CA ASN A 54 5.72 -19.78 -0.63
C ASN A 54 6.13 -19.04 0.66
N ALA A 55 6.99 -19.66 1.47
CA ALA A 55 7.55 -19.03 2.67
C ALA A 55 8.33 -17.75 2.37
N PHE A 56 9.12 -17.76 1.28
CA PHE A 56 9.84 -16.57 0.82
C PHE A 56 8.89 -15.46 0.36
N ALA A 57 7.90 -15.78 -0.47
CA ALA A 57 6.91 -14.83 -0.95
C ALA A 57 6.11 -14.22 0.22
N LEU A 58 5.73 -15.02 1.21
CA LEU A 58 5.04 -14.56 2.40
C LEU A 58 5.92 -13.61 3.23
N THR A 59 7.20 -13.94 3.40
CA THR A 59 8.16 -13.09 4.13
C THR A 59 8.33 -11.73 3.46
N VAL A 60 8.45 -11.72 2.13
CA VAL A 60 8.52 -10.48 1.33
C VAL A 60 7.23 -9.67 1.46
N MET A 61 6.08 -10.33 1.36
CA MET A 61 4.77 -9.68 1.51
C MET A 61 4.62 -8.99 2.88
N GLN A 62 4.95 -9.71 3.96
CA GLN A 62 4.86 -9.20 5.32
C GLN A 62 5.85 -8.04 5.55
N THR A 63 7.11 -8.21 5.14
CA THR A 63 8.17 -7.25 5.48
C THR A 63 8.14 -6.01 4.59
N VAL A 64 7.95 -6.19 3.29
CA VAL A 64 8.02 -5.09 2.30
C VAL A 64 6.67 -4.39 2.17
N PHE A 65 5.61 -5.13 1.88
CA PHE A 65 4.32 -4.53 1.54
C PHE A 65 3.53 -4.13 2.79
N LEU A 66 3.26 -5.08 3.69
CA LEU A 66 2.55 -4.81 4.95
C LEU A 66 3.38 -3.94 5.91
N GLY A 67 4.71 -4.08 5.91
CA GLY A 67 5.60 -3.25 6.71
C GLY A 67 5.83 -1.87 6.09
N LYS A 68 6.61 -1.81 5.01
CA LYS A 68 7.15 -0.53 4.49
C LYS A 68 6.13 0.26 3.66
N PHE A 69 5.41 -0.39 2.74
CA PHE A 69 4.44 0.32 1.91
C PHE A 69 3.23 0.80 2.70
N MET A 70 2.73 0.00 3.65
CA MET A 70 1.67 0.45 4.57
C MET A 70 2.13 1.66 5.40
N PHE A 71 3.35 1.62 5.93
CA PHE A 71 3.92 2.75 6.67
C PHE A 71 4.05 4.01 5.79
N LEU A 72 4.59 3.87 4.57
CA LEU A 72 4.70 4.97 3.61
C LEU A 72 3.34 5.56 3.27
N PHE A 73 2.33 4.72 3.00
CA PHE A 73 0.97 5.17 2.74
C PHE A 73 0.38 5.91 3.94
N ALA A 74 0.48 5.34 5.15
CA ALA A 74 -0.01 5.96 6.36
C ALA A 74 0.69 7.31 6.65
N MET A 75 1.98 7.44 6.36
CA MET A 75 2.68 8.71 6.50
C MET A 75 2.19 9.75 5.48
N LEU A 76 2.08 9.36 4.19
CA LEU A 76 1.75 10.28 3.10
C LEU A 76 0.28 10.71 3.04
N PHE A 77 -0.64 9.85 3.51
CA PHE A 77 -2.08 10.09 3.54
C PHE A 77 -2.63 10.37 4.94
N GLY A 78 -1.99 9.86 6.00
CA GLY A 78 -2.42 10.05 7.38
C GLY A 78 -1.70 11.20 8.06
N ALA A 79 -0.36 11.15 8.14
CA ALA A 79 0.44 12.18 8.82
C ALA A 79 0.61 13.48 8.00
N GLY A 80 0.49 13.41 6.66
CA GLY A 80 0.60 14.54 5.74
C GLY A 80 -0.67 15.40 5.57
N VAL A 81 -1.66 15.27 6.47
CA VAL A 81 -2.93 16.05 6.45
C VAL A 81 -2.84 17.35 7.25
N VAL A 82 -1.64 17.77 7.66
CA VAL A 82 -1.41 19.04 8.39
C VAL A 82 -0.53 19.98 7.59
#